data_AF-A0A9P5J1H8-F1
#
_entry.id   AF-A0A9P5J1H8-F1
#
_cell.length_a   1.000
_cell.length_b   1.000
_cell.length_c   1.000
_cell.angle_alpha   90.00
_cell.angle_beta   90.00
_cell.angle_gamma   90.00
#
_symmetry.space_group_name_H-M   'P 1'
#
loop_
_entity.id
_entity.type
_entity.pdbx_description
1 polymer ?
#
loop_
_entity_poly.entity_id
_entity_poly.type
_entity_poly.pdbx_seq_one_letter_code
_entity_poly.pdbx_strand_id
1 'polypeptide(L)'
;SNNDAWGFKAVYIRGLAELYRRQSASNTPLGTLIHSYVDTQANALIELASNTLTWSTATSYAADWEGPYDGMYAWTQLAALDVFGTFVMVNSP
;
A
#
# COMPACT_ATOMS: atom_id res chain seq x y z
N SER A 1 12.63 -1.21 17.16
CA SER A 1 13.17 -2.35 16.41
C SER A 1 12.48 -2.39 15.06
N ASN A 2 13.23 -2.59 13.97
CA ASN A 2 12.64 -2.86 12.66
C ASN A 2 12.05 -4.27 12.71
N ASN A 3 10.82 -4.44 12.24
CA ASN A 3 10.22 -5.76 12.10
C ASN A 3 10.12 -6.05 10.60
N ASP A 4 11.12 -6.77 10.09
CA ASP A 4 11.29 -7.09 8.67
C ASP A 4 10.06 -7.79 8.08
N ALA A 5 9.31 -8.52 8.92
CA ALA A 5 8.06 -9.17 8.53
C ALA A 5 7.04 -8.19 7.94
N TRP A 6 7.00 -6.95 8.43
CA TRP A 6 6.08 -5.92 7.97
C TRP A 6 6.59 -5.19 6.74
N GLY A 7 7.93 -5.14 6.56
CA GLY A 7 8.55 -4.58 5.35
C GLY A 7 8.36 -5.46 4.10
N PHE A 8 8.13 -6.77 4.26
CA PHE A 8 7.90 -7.66 3.11
C PHE A 8 6.67 -7.29 2.30
N LYS A 9 5.59 -6.82 2.94
CA LYS A 9 4.39 -6.36 2.21
C LYS A 9 4.72 -5.22 1.24
N ALA A 10 5.59 -4.30 1.66
CA ALA A 10 6.03 -3.17 0.84
C ALA A 10 6.87 -3.62 -0.38
N VAL A 11 7.79 -4.58 -0.17
CA VAL A 11 8.57 -5.18 -1.27
C VAL A 11 7.68 -5.93 -2.26
N TYR A 12 6.68 -6.66 -1.75
CA TYR A 12 5.71 -7.36 -2.57
C TYR A 12 4.91 -6.40 -3.46
N ILE A 13 4.42 -5.29 -2.91
CA ILE A 13 3.72 -4.24 -3.66
C ILE A 13 4.60 -3.66 -4.77
N ARG A 14 5.88 -3.35 -4.51
CA ARG A 14 6.82 -2.89 -5.55
C ARG A 14 7.03 -3.95 -6.65
N GLY A 15 7.07 -5.22 -6.29
CA GLY A 15 7.16 -6.32 -7.27
C GLY A 15 5.92 -6.37 -8.17
N LEU A 16 4.73 -6.22 -7.59
CA LEU A 16 3.47 -6.14 -8.34
C LEU A 16 3.42 -4.91 -9.25
N ALA A 17 3.91 -3.77 -8.77
CA ALA A 17 3.99 -2.55 -9.57
C ALA A 17 4.82 -2.76 -10.84
N GLU A 18 6.01 -3.36 -10.69
CA GLU A 18 6.88 -3.63 -11.84
C GLU A 18 6.30 -4.68 -12.79
N LEU A 19 5.61 -5.69 -12.25
CA LEU A 19 4.91 -6.69 -13.06
C LEU A 19 3.77 -6.06 -13.86
N TYR A 20 2.95 -5.20 -13.21
CA TYR A 20 1.89 -4.46 -13.87
C TYR A 20 2.45 -3.61 -15.00
N ARG A 21 3.49 -2.82 -14.74
CA ARG A 21 4.12 -1.94 -15.73
C ARG A 21 4.61 -2.69 -16.98
N ARG A 22 5.08 -3.92 -16.81
CA ARG A 22 5.61 -4.73 -17.92
C ARG A 22 4.55 -5.55 -18.66
N GLN A 23 3.50 -5.96 -17.98
CA GLN A 23 2.60 -7.00 -18.47
C GLN A 23 1.12 -6.60 -18.58
N SER A 24 0.70 -5.44 -18.06
CA SER A 24 -0.72 -5.06 -18.06
C SER A 24 -1.31 -4.96 -19.48
N ALA A 25 -0.51 -4.52 -20.45
CA ALA A 25 -0.93 -4.40 -21.85
C ALA A 25 -1.00 -5.75 -22.60
N SER A 26 -0.12 -6.70 -22.25
CA SER A 26 -0.03 -8.02 -22.90
C SER A 26 -0.90 -9.07 -22.21
N ASN A 27 -1.21 -8.88 -20.93
CA ASN A 27 -1.99 -9.77 -20.09
C ASN A 27 -3.00 -8.95 -19.26
N THR A 28 -4.07 -8.51 -19.93
CA THR A 28 -5.13 -7.71 -19.30
C THR A 28 -5.72 -8.37 -18.05
N PRO A 29 -6.02 -9.69 -18.00
CA PRO A 29 -6.51 -10.32 -16.77
C PRO A 29 -5.57 -10.16 -15.58
N LEU A 30 -4.26 -10.34 -15.79
CA LEU A 30 -3.27 -10.11 -14.73
C LEU A 30 -3.22 -8.64 -14.32
N GLY A 31 -3.27 -7.72 -15.30
CA GLY A 31 -3.36 -6.29 -15.04
C GLY A 31 -4.55 -5.94 -14.14
N THR A 32 -5.74 -6.46 -14.46
CA THR A 32 -6.96 -6.26 -13.66
C THR A 32 -6.80 -6.83 -12.25
N LEU A 33 -6.23 -8.03 -12.10
CA LEU A 33 -6.02 -8.63 -10.77
C LEU A 33 -5.10 -7.78 -9.89
N ILE A 34 -3.98 -7.30 -10.45
CA ILE A 34 -3.03 -6.46 -9.71
C ILE A 34 -3.67 -5.11 -9.36
N HIS A 35 -4.38 -4.50 -10.32
CA HIS A 35 -5.11 -3.24 -10.12
C HIS A 35 -6.11 -3.37 -8.96
N SER A 36 -7.01 -4.36 -9.02
CA SER A 36 -8.00 -4.61 -7.96
C SER A 36 -7.38 -4.94 -6.60
N TYR A 37 -6.27 -5.68 -6.58
CA TYR A 37 -5.55 -5.98 -5.35
C TYR A 37 -5.01 -4.70 -4.69
N VAL A 38 -4.33 -3.86 -5.47
CA VAL A 38 -3.75 -2.60 -4.98
C VAL A 38 -4.84 -1.64 -4.50
N ASP A 39 -5.96 -1.53 -5.22
CA ASP A 39 -7.12 -0.73 -4.79
C ASP A 39 -7.66 -1.22 -3.43
N THR A 40 -7.75 -2.54 -3.24
CA THR A 40 -8.18 -3.13 -1.97
C THR A 40 -7.21 -2.78 -0.84
N GLN A 41 -5.89 -2.86 -1.08
CA GLN A 41 -4.89 -2.52 -0.06
C GLN A 41 -4.92 -1.01 0.29
N ALA A 42 -5.07 -0.14 -0.71
CA ALA A 42 -5.17 1.30 -0.49
C ALA A 42 -6.42 1.67 0.32
N ASN A 43 -7.57 1.07 -0.01
CA ASN A 43 -8.81 1.28 0.73
C ASN A 43 -8.70 0.78 2.18
N ALA A 44 -8.12 -0.40 2.40
CA ALA A 44 -7.91 -0.94 3.75
C ALA A 44 -7.02 -0.01 4.59
N LEU A 45 -5.95 0.53 4.00
CA LEU A 45 -5.10 1.52 4.65
C LEU A 45 -5.85 2.79 5.05
N ILE A 46 -6.71 3.31 4.18
CA ILE A 46 -7.48 4.53 4.43
C ILE A 46 -8.55 4.31 5.50
N GLU A 47 -9.31 3.23 5.39
CA GLU A 47 -10.53 3.03 6.19
C GLU A 47 -10.27 2.36 7.55
N LEU A 48 -9.27 1.46 7.63
CA LEU A 48 -9.09 0.58 8.79
C LEU A 48 -7.79 0.87 9.55
N ALA A 49 -6.76 1.30 8.84
CA ALA A 49 -5.39 1.39 9.34
C ALA A 49 -4.83 2.82 9.32
N SER A 50 -5.68 3.84 9.27
CA SER A 50 -5.27 5.24 9.31
C SER A 50 -5.67 5.93 10.61
N ASN A 51 -4.87 6.91 11.04
CA ASN A 51 -5.23 7.81 12.12
C ASN A 51 -4.60 9.19 11.93
N THR A 52 -5.40 10.24 12.10
CA THR A 52 -4.93 11.62 12.12
C THR A 52 -4.23 11.90 13.44
N LEU A 53 -2.96 12.30 13.36
CA LEU A 53 -2.14 12.55 14.54
C LEU A 53 -2.65 13.79 15.29
N THR A 54 -2.90 13.69 16.60
CA THR A 54 -3.48 14.81 17.37
C THR A 54 -2.61 16.07 17.43
N TRP A 55 -1.31 15.96 17.14
CA TRP A 55 -0.34 17.04 17.15
C TRP A 55 -0.02 17.60 15.75
N SER A 56 -0.65 17.07 14.69
CA SER A 56 -0.41 17.47 13.29
C SER A 56 -1.70 17.37 12.47
N THR A 57 -1.70 17.89 11.24
CA THR A 57 -2.76 17.57 10.26
C THR A 57 -2.43 16.30 9.45
N ALA A 58 -1.30 15.66 9.74
CA ALA A 58 -0.85 14.47 9.04
C ALA A 58 -1.62 13.22 9.47
N THR A 59 -2.03 12.44 8.47
CA THR A 59 -2.50 11.06 8.65
C THR A 59 -1.31 10.13 8.74
N SER A 60 -1.37 9.18 9.67
CA SER A 60 -0.40 8.11 9.82
C SER A 60 -1.05 6.76 9.57
N TYR A 61 -0.25 5.82 9.08
CA TYR A 61 -0.72 4.49 8.72
C TYR A 61 -0.08 3.39 9.57
N ALA A 62 -0.90 2.42 9.97
CA ALA A 62 -0.50 1.29 10.77
C ALA A 62 0.19 0.20 9.95
N ALA A 63 0.85 -0.68 10.68
CA ALA A 63 1.54 -1.84 10.15
C ALA A 63 0.53 -2.87 9.61
N ASP A 64 -0.57 -3.03 10.34
CA ASP A 64 -1.65 -3.93 10.00
C ASP A 64 -2.70 -3.21 9.15
N TRP A 65 -2.77 -3.57 7.87
CA TRP A 65 -3.69 -2.95 6.92
C TRP A 65 -5.13 -3.44 7.09
N GLU A 66 -5.33 -4.57 7.76
CA GLU A 66 -6.68 -5.04 8.14
C GLU A 66 -7.22 -4.28 9.36
N GLY A 67 -6.36 -3.47 9.98
CA GLY A 67 -6.69 -2.65 11.14
C GLY A 67 -6.93 -3.45 12.42
N PRO A 68 -7.32 -2.77 13.51
CA PRO A 68 -7.40 -1.32 13.62
C PRO A 68 -6.00 -0.67 13.66
N TYR A 69 -5.94 0.65 13.48
CA TYR A 69 -4.70 1.41 13.66
C TYR A 69 -4.02 1.11 15.01
N ASP A 70 -2.78 0.62 14.98
CA ASP A 70 -2.01 0.17 16.15
C ASP A 70 -0.81 1.07 16.49
N GLY A 71 -0.55 2.09 15.67
CA GLY A 71 0.52 3.05 15.89
C GLY A 71 1.29 3.40 14.63
N MET A 72 2.16 4.40 14.79
CA MET A 72 2.99 4.96 13.74
C MET A 72 4.44 4.56 13.97
N TYR A 73 5.05 3.95 12.95
CA TYR A 73 6.49 3.74 12.88
C TYR A 73 7.02 4.15 11.51
N ALA A 74 8.30 4.51 11.42
CA ALA A 74 8.90 4.95 10.15
C ALA A 74 8.70 3.91 9.02
N TRP A 75 8.84 2.62 9.33
CA TRP A 75 8.68 1.53 8.38
C TRP A 75 7.20 1.29 7.97
N THR A 76 6.22 1.61 8.83
CA THR A 76 4.80 1.53 8.43
C THR A 76 4.45 2.63 7.43
N GLN A 77 5.01 3.83 7.62
CA GLN A 77 4.80 4.94 6.69
C GLN A 77 5.45 4.65 5.32
N LEU A 78 6.65 4.05 5.31
CA LEU A 78 7.30 3.62 4.06
C LEU A 78 6.50 2.54 3.35
N ALA A 79 5.95 1.57 4.08
CA ALA A 79 5.11 0.54 3.49
C ALA A 79 3.82 1.12 2.89
N ALA A 80 3.18 2.07 3.57
CA ALA A 80 2.02 2.79 3.03
C ALA A 80 2.36 3.61 1.79
N LEU A 81 3.55 4.24 1.74
CA LEU A 81 4.03 4.97 0.58
C LEU A 81 4.14 4.07 -0.66
N ASP A 82 4.66 2.84 -0.50
CA ASP A 82 4.74 1.88 -1.61
C ASP A 82 3.34 1.50 -2.13
N VAL A 83 2.34 1.36 -1.24
CA VAL A 83 0.94 1.10 -1.63
C VAL A 83 0.35 2.28 -2.39
N PHE A 84 0.42 3.50 -1.85
CA PHE A 84 -0.17 4.67 -2.50
C PHE A 84 0.54 5.05 -3.80
N GLY A 85 1.87 4.93 -3.86
CA GLY A 85 2.62 5.14 -5.10
C GLY A 85 2.19 4.15 -6.19
N THR A 86 2.00 2.88 -5.82
CA THR A 86 1.50 1.86 -6.75
C THR A 86 0.05 2.12 -7.14
N PHE A 87 -0.80 2.51 -6.18
CA PHE A 87 -2.21 2.86 -6.43
C PHE A 87 -2.35 3.97 -7.46
N VAL A 88 -1.58 5.05 -7.35
CA VAL A 88 -1.54 6.13 -8.35
C VAL A 88 -1.08 5.58 -9.70
N MET A 89 -0.01 4.77 -9.72
CA MET A 89 0.53 4.21 -10.96
C MET A 89 -0.49 3.34 -11.71
N VAL A 90 -1.20 2.44 -11.02
CA VAL A 90 -2.16 1.53 -11.67
C VAL A 90 -3.48 2.21 -12.03
N ASN A 91 -3.81 3.35 -11.43
CA ASN A 91 -5.02 4.14 -11.72
C ASN A 91 -4.75 5.36 -12.62
N SER A 92 -3.50 5.58 -13.04
CA SER A 92 -3.16 6.66 -13.96
C SER A 92 -3.60 6.29 -15.40
N PRO A 93 -4.15 7.25 -16.17
CA PRO A 93 -4.61 7.03 -17.54
C PRO A 93 -3.46 6.76 -18.53
#